data_AF-A0A2N1USL5-F1
#
_entry.id   AF-A0A2N1USL5-F1
#
_cell.length_a   1.000
_cell.length_b   1.000
_cell.length_c   1.000
_cell.angle_alpha   90.00
_cell.angle_beta   90.00
_cell.angle_gamma   90.00
#
_symmetry.space_group_name_H-M   'P 1'
#
loop_
_entity.id
_entity.type
_entity.pdbx_description
1 polymer ?
#
loop_
_entity_poly.entity_id
_entity_poly.type
_entity_poly.pdbx_seq_one_letter_code
_entity_poly.pdbx_strand_id
1 'polypeptide(L)' 'KPDDEKRSIVILHEQDYDGWLQASVSDSRRFLYAYPADNLVAENPQQPLL' A
#
# COMPACT_ATOMS: atom_id res chain seq x y z
N LYS A 1 15.60 10.03 7.28
CA LYS A 1 15.59 11.21 8.18
C LYS A 1 14.17 11.72 8.36
N PRO A 2 13.86 12.46 9.44
CA PRO A 2 12.56 13.09 9.63
C PRO A 2 12.14 13.96 8.44
N ASP A 3 13.10 14.63 7.81
CA ASP A 3 12.87 15.51 6.65
C ASP A 3 12.84 14.78 5.29
N ASP A 4 13.14 13.48 5.26
CA ASP A 4 13.05 12.72 4.02
C ASP A 4 11.57 12.49 3.66
N GLU A 5 11.32 12.52 2.35
CA GLU A 5 10.02 12.20 1.76
C GLU A 5 9.46 10.89 2.35
N LYS A 6 8.25 10.97 2.92
CA LYS A 6 7.53 9.79 3.39
C LYS A 6 6.97 9.07 2.18
N ARG A 7 7.32 7.79 2.03
CA ARG A 7 6.82 6.92 0.98
C ARG A 7 6.13 5.71 1.60
N SER A 8 5.08 5.24 0.95
CA SER A 8 4.37 4.02 1.32
C SER A 8 4.23 3.12 0.10
N ILE A 9 3.97 1.84 0.35
CA ILE A 9 3.49 0.94 -0.70
C ILE A 9 2.02 1.23 -1.01
N VAL A 10 1.56 0.77 -2.17
CA VAL A 10 0.14 0.68 -2.50
C VAL A 10 -0.34 -0.70 -2.09
N ILE A 11 -1.46 -0.76 -1.36
CA ILE A 11 -2.18 -1.99 -1.07
C ILE A 11 -3.42 -1.97 -1.95
N LEU A 12 -3.61 -2.99 -2.78
CA LEU A 12 -4.78 -3.10 -3.66
C LEU A 12 -5.96 -3.67 -2.88
N HIS A 13 -7.18 -3.25 -3.24
CA HIS A 13 -8.38 -3.98 -2.84
C HIS A 13 -8.42 -5.32 -3.57
N GLU A 14 -8.94 -6.37 -2.92
CA GLU A 14 -9.00 -7.72 -3.51
C GLU A 14 -9.77 -7.75 -4.85
N GLN A 15 -10.84 -6.95 -4.95
CA GLN A 15 -11.63 -6.80 -6.19
C GLN A 15 -10.82 -6.24 -7.37
N ASP A 16 -9.67 -5.59 -7.11
CA ASP A 16 -8.83 -4.96 -8.13
C ASP A 16 -7.67 -5.87 -8.58
N TYR A 17 -7.50 -7.06 -8.00
CA TYR A 17 -6.35 -7.93 -8.30
C TYR A 17 -6.26 -8.33 -9.77
N ASP A 18 -7.34 -8.85 -10.35
CA ASP A 18 -7.37 -9.22 -11.76
C ASP A 18 -7.19 -8.00 -12.67
N GLY A 19 -7.83 -6.88 -12.29
CA GLY A 19 -7.75 -5.63 -13.01
C GLY A 19 -6.32 -5.06 -13.06
N TRP A 20 -5.56 -5.22 -11.98
CA TRP A 20 -4.15 -4.85 -11.91
C TRP A 20 -3.28 -5.74 -12.79
N LEU A 21 -3.43 -7.06 -12.67
CA LEU A 21 -2.61 -8.04 -13.40
C LEU A 21 -2.80 -7.96 -14.91
N GLN A 22 -3.95 -7.47 -15.38
CA GLN A 22 -4.29 -7.35 -16.79
C GLN A 22 -4.15 -5.91 -17.33
N ALA A 23 -3.80 -4.94 -16.48
CA ALA A 23 -3.75 -3.54 -16.86
C ALA A 23 -2.69 -3.27 -17.93
N SER A 24 -3.03 -2.40 -18.90
CA SER A 24 -2.01 -1.77 -19.75
C SER A 24 -1.13 -0.84 -18.91
N VAL A 25 0.07 -0.53 -19.37
CA VAL A 25 0.98 0.43 -18.69
C VAL A 25 0.30 1.78 -18.44
N SER A 26 -0.51 2.24 -19.38
CA SER A 26 -1.26 3.50 -19.26
C SER A 26 -2.33 3.42 -18.17
N ASP A 27 -2.97 2.26 -18.01
CA ASP A 27 -4.04 2.04 -17.05
C ASP A 27 -3.53 1.67 -15.66
N SER A 28 -2.33 1.10 -15.52
CA SER A 28 -1.74 0.70 -14.24
C SER A 28 -1.71 1.84 -13.22
N ARG A 29 -1.55 3.09 -13.68
CA ARG A 29 -1.50 4.28 -12.82
C ARG A 29 -2.79 4.50 -12.02
N ARG A 30 -3.94 4.03 -12.49
CA ARG A 30 -5.22 4.19 -11.78
C ARG A 30 -5.30 3.39 -10.48
N PHE A 31 -4.45 2.37 -10.34
CA PHE A 31 -4.37 1.54 -9.14
C PHE A 31 -3.42 2.12 -8.08
N LEU A 32 -2.64 3.16 -8.42
CA LEU A 32 -1.61 3.71 -7.55
C LEU A 32 -2.16 4.79 -6.61
N TYR A 33 -3.12 4.39 -5.76
CA TYR A 33 -3.72 5.26 -4.75
C TYR A 33 -3.48 4.70 -3.34
N ALA A 34 -3.61 5.56 -2.33
CA ALA A 34 -3.47 5.15 -0.93
C ALA A 34 -4.65 4.27 -0.52
N TYR A 35 -4.35 3.12 0.08
CA TYR A 35 -5.38 2.28 0.70
C TYR A 35 -6.01 3.00 1.90
N PRO A 36 -7.33 2.86 2.14
CA PRO A 36 -7.99 3.55 3.25
C PRO A 36 -7.34 3.24 4.60
N ALA A 37 -6.91 4.29 5.33
CA ALA A 37 -6.22 4.15 6.60
C ALA A 37 -7.08 3.46 7.67
N ASP A 38 -8.39 3.68 7.64
CA ASP A 38 -9.36 3.05 8.57
C ASP A 38 -9.42 1.53 8.44
N ASN A 39 -8.93 0.98 7.31
CA ASN A 39 -8.84 -0.46 7.07
C ASN A 39 -7.48 -1.04 7.48
N LEU A 40 -6.58 -0.25 8.08
CA LEU A 40 -5.26 -0.67 8.54
C LEU A 40 -5.19 -0.61 10.06
N VAL A 41 -4.61 -1.64 10.67
CA VAL A 41 -4.25 -1.66 12.09
C VAL A 41 -2.73 -1.63 12.19
N ALA A 42 -2.20 -0.58 12.83
CA ALA A 42 -0.78 -0.49 13.12
C ALA A 42 -0.50 -1.14 14.48
N GLU A 43 0.31 -2.19 14.49
CA GLU A 43 0.82 -2.79 15.71
C GLU A 43 2.24 -2.28 15.98
N ASN A 44 2.54 -1.97 17.23
CA ASN A 44 3.92 -1.71 17.64
C ASN A 44 4.62 -3.07 17.69
N PRO A 45 5.63 -3.35 16.84
CA PRO A 45 6.32 -4.62 16.91
C PRO A 45 6.90 -4.75 18.31
N GLN A 46 6.44 -5.75 19.08
CA GLN A 46 7.03 -6.05 20.38
C GLN A 46 8.53 -6.23 20.14
N GLN A 47 9.36 -5.41 20.79
CA GLN A 47 10.80 -5.64 20.79
C GLN A 47 11.01 -7.09 21.25
N PRO A 48 11.63 -7.96 20.44
CA PRO A 48 11.95 -9.29 20.91
C PRO A 48 12.83 -9.12 22.15
N LEU A 49 12.35 -9.63 23.29
CA LEU A 49 13.13 -9.72 24.52
C LEU A 49 14.27 -10.72 24.25
N LEU A 50 15.42 -10.21 23.83
CA LEU A 50 16.70 -10.91 23.84
C LEU A 50 17.61 -10.24 24.85
#